data_AF-U9U1J8-F1
#
_entry.id   AF-U9U1J8-F1
#
_cell.length_a   1.000
_cell.length_b   1.000
_cell.length_c   1.000
_cell.angle_alpha   90.00
_cell.angle_beta   90.00
_cell.angle_gamma   90.00
#
_symmetry.space_group_name_H-M   'P 1'
#
loop_
_entity.id
_entity.type
_entity.pdbx_description
1 polymer ?
#
loop_
_entity_poly.entity_id
_entity_poly.type
_entity_poly.pdbx_seq_one_letter_code
_entity_poly.pdbx_strand_id
1 'polypeptide(L)' 'HDVAQNNLALMYEKGDGIAKDIDKAIYWYEKSAKQGYESAKNNLKRLQNKFFNKLFSFKF' A
#
# COMPACT_ATOMS: atom_id res chain seq x y z
N HIS A 1 -14.65 -7.53 -5.15
CA HIS A 1 -13.51 -8.36 -4.68
C HIS A 1 -12.27 -7.50 -4.42
N ASP A 2 -11.99 -6.57 -5.31
CA ASP A 2 -11.18 -5.37 -5.13
C ASP A 2 -11.16 -4.71 -3.73
N VAL A 3 -12.30 -4.48 -3.06
CA VAL A 3 -12.34 -3.87 -1.70
C VAL A 3 -11.61 -4.74 -0.67
N ALA A 4 -11.82 -6.06 -0.70
CA ALA A 4 -11.17 -6.99 0.23
C ALA A 4 -9.65 -7.04 0.02
N GLN A 5 -9.20 -6.94 -1.23
CA GLN A 5 -7.77 -6.87 -1.55
C GLN A 5 -7.14 -5.56 -1.07
N ASN A 6 -7.84 -4.43 -1.16
CA ASN A 6 -7.39 -3.16 -0.58
C ASN A 6 -7.31 -3.24 0.96
N ASN A 7 -8.26 -3.91 1.61
CA ASN A 7 -8.22 -4.10 3.06
C ASN A 7 -7.05 -5.00 3.50
N LEU A 8 -6.76 -6.06 2.75
CA LEU A 8 -5.60 -6.90 2.98
C LEU A 8 -4.29 -6.11 2.81
N ALA A 9 -4.21 -5.26 1.78
CA ALA A 9 -3.09 -4.36 1.58
C ALA A 9 -2.89 -3.40 2.78
N LEU A 10 -3.99 -2.84 3.31
CA LEU A 10 -3.97 -2.00 4.52
C LEU A 10 -3.47 -2.76 5.75
N MET A 11 -3.87 -4.02 5.94
CA MET A 11 -3.39 -4.85 7.04
C MET A 11 -1.88 -5.08 6.94
N TYR A 12 -1.36 -5.40 5.74
CA TYR A 12 0.07 -5.56 5.51
C TYR A 12 0.85 -4.24 5.67
N GLU A 13 0.26 -3.11 5.27
CA GLU A 13 0.87 -1.78 5.45
C GLU A 13 1.01 -1.42 6.93
N LYS A 14 -0.03 -1.68 7.73
CA LYS A 14 -0.11 -1.30 9.14
C LYS A 14 0.53 -2.32 10.08
N GLY A 15 0.58 -3.59 9.67
CA GLY A 15 0.88 -4.70 10.57
C GLY A 15 -0.26 -5.00 11.54
N ASP A 16 -1.51 -4.81 11.11
CA ASP A 16 -2.69 -5.01 11.96
C ASP A 16 -3.17 -6.46 11.89
N GLY A 17 -2.98 -7.22 12.97
CA GLY A 17 -3.28 -8.65 13.02
C GLY A 17 -2.35 -9.55 12.20
N ILE A 18 -1.43 -8.98 11.41
CA ILE A 18 -0.42 -9.68 10.62
C ILE A 18 0.92 -8.95 10.66
N ALA A 19 2.02 -9.66 10.37
CA ALA A 19 3.32 -9.03 10.23
C ALA A 19 3.29 -7.97 9.13
N LYS A 20 3.82 -6.78 9.46
CA LYS A 20 3.94 -5.68 8.50
C LYS A 20 4.85 -6.09 7.34
N ASP A 21 4.37 -5.94 6.12
CA ASP A 21 5.07 -6.32 4.90
C ASP A 21 4.67 -5.35 3.78
N ILE A 22 5.57 -4.41 3.50
CA ILE A 22 5.31 -3.32 2.56
C ILE A 22 5.24 -3.83 1.11
N ASP A 23 6.07 -4.82 0.77
CA ASP A 23 6.09 -5.39 -0.57
C ASP A 23 4.78 -6.12 -0.86
N LYS A 24 4.25 -6.86 0.12
CA LYS A 24 2.91 -7.45 0.02
C LYS A 24 1.80 -6.41 -0.02
N ALA A 25 1.91 -5.33 0.75
CA ALA A 25 0.93 -4.24 0.70
C ALA A 25 0.86 -3.63 -0.72
N ILE A 26 2.02 -3.35 -1.33
CA ILE A 26 2.12 -2.85 -2.72
C ILE A 26 1.48 -3.83 -3.69
N TYR A 27 1.83 -5.12 -3.62
CA TYR A 27 1.27 -6.16 -4.49
C TYR A 27 -0.26 -6.22 -4.44
N TRP A 28 -0.86 -6.18 -3.24
CA TRP A 28 -2.32 -6.23 -3.09
C TRP A 28 -3.01 -4.93 -3.52
N TYR A 29 -2.40 -3.77 -3.27
CA TYR A 29 -2.91 -2.51 -3.79
C TYR A 29 -2.88 -2.48 -5.33
N GLU A 30 -1.80 -2.94 -5.96
CA GLU A 30 -1.71 -3.02 -7.43
C GLU A 30 -2.77 -3.95 -8.02
N LYS A 31 -3.00 -5.11 -7.39
CA LYS A 31 -4.02 -6.06 -7.84
C LYS A 31 -5.43 -5.47 -7.75
N SER A 32 -5.74 -4.76 -6.66
CA SER A 32 -7.02 -4.08 -6.47
C SER A 32 -7.19 -2.89 -7.44
N ALA A 33 -6.14 -2.09 -7.63
CA ALA A 33 -6.10 -1.00 -8.60
C ALA A 33 -6.32 -1.46 -10.04
N LYS A 34 -5.75 -2.60 -10.44
CA LYS A 34 -5.94 -3.23 -11.77
C LYS A 34 -7.39 -3.66 -12.02
N GLN A 35 -8.16 -3.92 -10.97
CA GLN A 35 -9.60 -4.19 -11.06
C GLN A 35 -10.46 -2.92 -11.09
N GLY A 36 -9.84 -1.74 -11.17
CA GLY A 36 -10.55 -0.45 -11.27
C GLY A 36 -10.88 0.19 -9.92
N TYR A 37 -10.37 -0.34 -8.80
CA TYR A 37 -10.67 0.23 -7.49
C TYR A 37 -9.80 1.45 -7.19
N GLU A 38 -10.43 2.63 -7.23
CA GLU A 38 -9.74 3.91 -7.16
C GLU A 38 -9.08 4.16 -5.80
N SER A 39 -9.68 3.69 -4.70
CA SER A 39 -9.08 3.81 -3.38
C SER A 39 -7.75 3.06 -3.26
N ALA A 40 -7.61 1.91 -3.93
CA ALA A 40 -6.34 1.18 -3.95
C ALA A 40 -5.25 1.95 -4.72
N LYS A 41 -5.60 2.62 -5.84
CA LYS A 41 -4.65 3.50 -6.55
C LYS A 41 -4.19 4.66 -5.67
N ASN A 42 -5.11 5.29 -4.96
CA ASN A 42 -4.80 6.40 -4.06
C ASN A 42 -3.91 5.94 -2.90
N ASN A 43 -4.21 4.78 -2.32
CA ASN A 43 -3.41 4.19 -1.25
C ASN A 43 -2.00 3.80 -1.74
N LEU A 44 -1.88 3.21 -2.93
CA LEU A 44 -0.59 2.87 -3.54
C LEU A 44 0.28 4.11 -3.74
N LYS A 45 -0.27 5.18 -4.33
CA LYS A 45 0.44 6.45 -4.52
C LYS A 45 0.89 7.06 -3.20
N ARG A 46 0.01 7.09 -2.20
CA ARG A 46 0.32 7.57 -0.85
C ARG A 46 1.46 6.77 -0.23
N LEU A 47 1.42 5.44 -0.35
CA LEU A 47 2.44 4.55 0.18
C LEU A 47 3.80 4.81 -0.47
N GLN A 48 3.84 4.83 -1.81
CA GLN A 48 5.06 5.12 -2.59
C GLN A 48 5.65 6.49 -2.23
N ASN A 49 4.81 7.53 -2.14
CA ASN A 49 5.26 8.87 -1.75
C ASN A 49 5.82 8.90 -0.32
N LYS A 50 5.23 8.15 0.61
CA LYS A 50 5.74 8.03 1.99
C LYS A 50 7.13 7.38 2.02
N PHE A 51 7.37 6.34 1.20
CA PHE A 51 8.68 5.70 1.11
C PHE A 51 9.72 6.57 0.40
N PHE A 52 9.32 7.24 -0.68
CA PHE A 52 10.15 8.23 -1.36
C PHE A 52 10.57 9.32 -0.39
N ASN A 53 9.62 10.00 0.26
CA ASN A 53 9.92 11.07 1.22
C ASN A 53 10.77 10.58 2.40
N LYS A 54 10.57 9.34 2.87
CA LYS A 54 11.42 8.76 3.91
C LYS A 54 12.86 8.54 3.42
N LEU A 55 13.08 8.22 2.14
CA LEU A 55 14.42 8.11 1.57
C LEU A 55 15.11 9.48 1.46
N PHE A 56 14.36 10.53 1.13
CA PHE A 56 14.89 11.88 0.97
C PHE A 56 15.02 12.65 2.29
N SER A 57 14.23 12.32 3.33
CA SER A 57 14.33 12.97 4.65
C SER A 57 15.61 12.66 5.42
N PHE A 58 16.41 11.69 4.97
CA PHE A 58 17.73 11.37 5.54
C PHE A 58 18.91 11.89 4.69
N LYS A 59 18.63 12.55 3.56
CA LYS A 59 19.64 13.31 2.83
C LYS A 59 19.42 14.79 3.16
N PHE A 60 19.88 15.27 4.30
CA PHE A 60 20.37 16.63 4.61
C PHE A 60 20.73 16.70 6.09
#